data_AF-A0AAF1BSN8-F1
#
_entry.id   AF-A0AAF1BSN8-F1
#
_cell.length_a   1.000
_cell.length_b   1.000
_cell.length_c   1.000
_cell.angle_alpha   90.00
_cell.angle_beta   90.00
_cell.angle_gamma   90.00
#
_symmetry.space_group_name_H-M   'P 1'
#
loop_
_entity.id
_entity.type
_entity.pdbx_description
1 polymer ?
#
loop_
_entity_poly.entity_id
_entity_poly.type
_entity_poly.pdbx_seq_one_letter_code
_entity_poly.pdbx_strand_id
1 'polypeptide(L)' 'MRFVITFIWAFLLTQMINFILNSLSGGGQLYPEIGLLFAVLITLVVFFLDVVMKPRHNYTEDKQ' A
#
# COMPACT_ATOMS: atom_id res chain seq x y z
N MET A 1 -0.96 -9.27 -10.23
CA MET A 1 0.46 -8.90 -10.10
C MET A 1 0.68 -7.49 -9.55
N ARG A 2 0.01 -6.45 -10.10
CA ARG A 2 0.15 -5.05 -9.62
C ARG A 2 0.02 -4.89 -8.10
N PHE A 3 -1.07 -5.38 -7.50
CA PHE A 3 -1.30 -5.23 -6.05
C PHE A 3 -0.32 -6.01 -5.16
N VAL A 4 0.20 -7.16 -5.63
CA VAL A 4 1.19 -7.94 -4.87
C VAL A 4 2.52 -7.18 -4.81
N ILE A 5 2.93 -6.58 -5.92
CA ILE A 5 4.14 -5.74 -5.99
C ILE A 5 3.95 -4.48 -5.14
N THR A 6 2.78 -3.84 -5.21
CA THR A 6 2.43 -2.71 -4.35
C THR A 6 2.51 -3.07 -2.86
N PHE A 7 2.01 -4.25 -2.48
CA PHE A 7 2.11 -4.74 -1.10
C PHE A 7 3.56 -4.94 -0.67
N ILE A 8 4.40 -5.59 -1.48
CA ILE A 8 5.81 -5.82 -1.15
C ILE A 8 6.55 -4.47 -0.98
N TRP A 9 6.31 -3.51 -1.88
CA TRP A 9 6.90 -2.18 -1.79
C TRP A 9 6.40 -1.40 -0.56
N ALA A 10 5.09 -1.41 -0.31
CA ALA A 10 4.52 -0.77 0.86
C ALA A 10 5.09 -1.40 2.14
N PHE A 11 5.20 -2.72 2.21
CA PHE A 11 5.79 -3.42 3.35
C PHE A 11 7.23 -3.00 3.60
N LEU A 12 8.09 -3.02 2.59
CA LEU A 12 9.49 -2.60 2.71
C LEU A 12 9.61 -1.14 3.17
N LEU A 13 8.85 -0.22 2.56
CA LEU A 13 8.84 1.19 2.94
C LEU A 13 8.39 1.38 4.39
N THR A 14 7.35 0.67 4.81
CA THR A 14 6.80 0.84 6.16
C THR A 14 7.71 0.25 7.23
N GLN A 15 8.43 -0.84 6.92
CA GLN A 15 9.48 -1.36 7.80
C GLN A 15 10.65 -0.37 7.93
N MET A 16 11.05 0.30 6.86
CA MET A 16 12.08 1.35 6.92
C MET A 16 11.62 2.56 7.72
N ILE A 17 10.37 3.00 7.57
CA ILE A 17 9.80 4.08 8.38
C ILE A 17 9.76 3.69 9.86
N ASN A 18 9.32 2.47 10.17
CA ASN A 18 9.29 1.96 11.55
C ASN A 18 10.72 1.92 12.15
N PHE A 19 11.71 1.47 11.37
CA PHE A 19 13.11 1.52 11.77
C PHE A 19 13.60 2.94 12.04
N ILE A 20 13.29 3.90 11.17
CA ILE A 20 13.66 5.32 11.34
C ILE A 20 13.01 5.91 12.59
N LEU A 21 11.71 5.69 12.78
CA LEU A 21 10.97 6.19 13.96
C LEU A 21 11.52 5.59 15.26
N ASN A 22 11.80 4.29 15.25
CA ASN A 22 12.39 3.61 16.40
C ASN A 22 13.79 4.16 16.70
N SER A 23 14.58 4.42 15.66
CA SER A 23 15.91 5.04 15.78
C SER A 23 15.84 6.47 16.32
N LEU A 24 14.86 7.28 15.88
CA LEU A 24 14.61 8.62 16.40
C LEU A 24 14.17 8.59 17.88
N SER A 25 13.43 7.55 18.29
CA SER A 25 12.98 7.37 19.67
C SER A 25 14.07 6.84 20.62
N GLY A 26 15.32 6.72 20.17
CA GLY A 26 16.43 6.22 20.98
C GLY A 26 16.76 4.73 20.77
N GLY A 27 16.24 4.10 19.72
CA GLY A 27 16.66 2.76 19.29
C GLY A 27 16.17 1.63 20.20
N GLY A 28 14.92 1.71 20.65
CA GLY A 28 14.27 0.68 21.47
C GLY A 28 13.95 -0.61 20.72
N GLN A 29 13.09 -1.44 21.31
CA GLN A 29 12.71 -2.71 20.70
C GLN A 29 11.91 -2.47 19.41
N LEU A 30 12.32 -3.13 18.32
CA LEU A 30 11.64 -3.06 17.02
C LEU A 30 10.42 -3.99 17.06
N TYR A 31 9.24 -3.43 16.81
CA TYR A 31 7.99 -4.16 16.67
C TYR A 31 7.61 -4.24 15.18
N PRO A 32 8.07 -5.27 14.45
CA PRO A 32 7.81 -5.39 13.02
C PRO A 32 6.33 -5.64 12.72
N GLU A 33 5.51 -6.07 13.69
CA GLU A 33 4.07 -6.27 13.51
C GLU A 33 3.34 -4.96 13.19
N ILE A 34 3.80 -3.84 13.75
CA ILE A 34 3.22 -2.51 13.49
C ILE A 34 3.45 -2.13 12.01
N GLY A 35 4.67 -2.37 11.50
CA GLY A 35 5.00 -2.15 10.10
C GLY A 35 4.18 -3.01 9.14
N LEU A 36 3.89 -4.26 9.52
CA LEU A 36 3.01 -5.16 8.77
C LEU A 36 1.56 -4.63 8.71
N LEU A 37 1.01 -4.18 9.84
CA LEU A 37 -0.35 -3.65 9.92
C LEU A 37 -0.52 -2.42 9.00
N PHE A 38 0.43 -1.49 9.04
CA PHE A 38 0.40 -0.32 8.16
C PHE A 38 0.55 -0.69 6.68
N ALA A 39 1.39 -1.67 6.34
CA ALA A 39 1.55 -2.11 4.96
C ALA A 39 0.24 -2.68 4.37
N VAL A 40 -0.51 -3.45 5.17
CA VAL A 40 -1.84 -3.95 4.81
C VAL A 40 -2.81 -2.79 4.60
N LEU A 41 -2.82 -1.81 5.52
CA LEU A 41 -3.66 -0.61 5.43
C LEU A 41 -3.39 0.21 4.16
N ILE A 42 -2.11 0.50 3.87
CA ILE A 42 -1.71 1.25 2.67
C ILE A 42 -2.13 0.51 1.40
N THR A 43 -1.95 -0.81 1.36
CA THR A 43 -2.34 -1.63 0.21
C THR A 43 -3.85 -1.60 -0.03
N LEU A 44 -4.65 -1.66 1.05
CA LEU A 44 -6.10 -1.50 0.97
C LEU A 44 -6.49 -0.13 0.41
N VAL A 45 -5.88 0.95 0.88
CA VAL A 45 -6.15 2.30 0.39
C VAL A 45 -5.85 2.40 -1.10
N VAL A 46 -4.70 1.89 -1.56
CA VAL A 46 -4.34 1.88 -2.99
C VAL A 46 -5.32 1.04 -3.81
N PHE A 47 -5.78 -0.09 -3.29
CA PHE A 47 -6.79 -0.91 -3.95
C PHE A 47 -8.11 -0.16 -4.13
N PHE A 48 -8.61 0.50 -3.08
CA PHE A 48 -9.83 1.30 -3.17
C PHE A 48 -9.68 2.48 -4.15
N LEU A 49 -8.54 3.17 -4.12
CA LEU A 49 -8.27 4.25 -5.07
C LEU A 49 -8.26 3.74 -6.53
N ASP A 50 -7.67 2.59 -6.80
CA ASP A 50 -7.69 1.99 -8.15
C ASP A 50 -9.11 1.65 -8.61
N VAL A 51 -9.94 1.10 -7.72
CA VAL A 51 -11.35 0.79 -8.03
C VAL A 51 -12.16 2.05 -8.29
N VAL A 52 -11.98 3.10 -7.48
CA VAL A 52 -12.71 4.38 -7.62
C VAL A 52 -12.25 5.15 -8.85
N MET A 53 -10.95 5.14 -9.15
CA MET A 53 -10.38 5.85 -10.30
C MET A 53 -10.55 5.12 -11.63
N LYS A 54 -10.91 3.84 -11.63
CA LYS A 54 -11.09 3.08 -12.87
C LYS A 54 -12.23 3.69 -13.68
N PRO A 55 -11.95 4.31 -14.85
CA PRO A 55 -13.01 4.87 -15.67
C PRO A 55 -13.91 3.72 -16.13
N ARG A 56 -15.23 3.90 -16.00
CA ARG A 56 -16.20 3.01 -16.64
C ARG A 56 -16.06 3.19 -18.14
N HIS A 57 -15.30 2.30 -18.78
CA HIS A 57 -15.19 2.27 -20.23
C HIS A 57 -16.56 1.82 -20.77
N ASN A 58 -17.41 2.78 -21.07
CA ASN A 58 -18.63 2.55 -21.83
C ASN A 58 -18.18 2.31 -23.27
N TYR A 59 -18.07 1.04 -23.67
CA TYR A 59 -18.11 0.69 -25.08
C TYR A 59 -19.54 0.92 -25.55
N THR A 60 -19.86 2.14 -26.00
CA THR A 60 -20.85 2.28 -27.07
C THR A 60 -20.16 1.77 -28.32
N GLU A 61 -20.36 0.48 -28.60
CA GLU A 61 -20.28 -0.04 -29.95
C GLU A 61 -21.58 0.35 -30.66
N ASP A 62 -21.70 1.62 -31.05
CA ASP A 62 -22.63 2.02 -32.10
C ASP A 62 -22.06 1.55 -33.44
N LYS A 63 -22.27 0.27 -33.71
CA LYS A 63 -22.34 -0.24 -35.09
C LYS A 63 -23.65 0.23 -35.69
N GLN A 64 -23.61 1.23 -36.58
CA GLN A 64 -24.53 1.36 -37.70
C GLN A 64 -23.79 1.85 -38.94
#